data_AF-A0A0D6JRN0-F1
#
_entry.id   AF-A0A0D6JRN0-F1
#
_cell.length_a   1.000
_cell.length_b   1.000
_cell.length_c   1.000
_cell.angle_alpha   90.00
_cell.angle_beta   90.00
_cell.angle_gamma   90.00
#
_symmetry.space_group_name_H-M   'P 1'
#
loop_
_entity.id
_entity.type
_entity.pdbx_description
1 polymer ?
#
loop_
_entity_poly.entity_id
_entity_poly.type
_entity_poly.pdbx_seq_one_letter_code
_entity_poly.pdbx_strand_id
1 'polypeptide(L)' 'MSAAVSPIAVFVPALVFGGAGFAFLGPFGAGFGAAVGIALGVLVGREDEY' A
#
# COMPACT_ATOMS: atom_id res chain seq x y z
N MET A 1 20.54 -7.34 -8.12
CA MET A 1 20.60 -6.52 -6.89
C MET A 1 19.31 -6.78 -6.13
N SER A 2 19.36 -7.07 -4.83
CA SER A 2 18.14 -7.13 -4.02
C SER A 2 17.84 -5.70 -3.59
N ALA A 3 17.10 -4.95 -4.41
CA ALA A 3 16.63 -3.65 -3.98
C ALA A 3 15.66 -3.85 -2.83
N ALA A 4 16.10 -3.43 -1.64
CA ALA A 4 15.26 -3.40 -0.47
C ALA A 4 14.22 -2.29 -0.70
N VAL A 5 12.97 -2.67 -0.99
CA VAL A 5 11.85 -1.74 -1.02
C VAL A 5 11.77 -1.09 0.36
N SER A 6 11.82 0.25 0.40
CA SER A 6 11.71 1.00 1.65
C SER A 6 10.38 0.64 2.33
N PRO A 7 10.38 0.22 3.60
CA PRO A 7 9.14 -0.12 4.31
C PRO A 7 8.13 1.02 4.30
N ILE A 8 8.61 2.26 4.34
CA ILE A 8 7.77 3.47 4.31
C ILE A 8 6.97 3.57 3.01
N ALA A 9 7.57 3.18 1.87
CA ALA A 9 6.89 3.18 0.58
C ALA A 9 5.71 2.19 0.54
N VAL A 10 5.67 1.20 1.43
CA VAL A 10 4.60 0.21 1.54
C VAL A 10 3.57 0.61 2.61
N PHE A 11 4.03 1.05 3.78
CA PHE A 11 3.16 1.36 4.91
C PHE A 11 2.30 2.60 4.71
N VAL A 12 2.84 3.66 4.08
CA VAL A 12 2.09 4.90 3.87
C VAL A 12 0.87 4.67 2.96
N PRO A 13 1.02 4.05 1.77
CA PRO A 13 -0.13 3.72 0.95
C PRO A 13 -1.09 2.75 1.65
N ALA A 14 -0.59 1.72 2.35
CA ALA A 14 -1.43 0.78 3.08
C ALA A 14 -2.35 1.47 4.10
N LEU A 15 -1.82 2.44 4.83
CA LEU A 15 -2.56 3.16 5.87
C LEU A 15 -3.57 4.14 5.25
N VAL A 16 -3.20 4.82 4.16
CA VAL A 16 -4.09 5.73 3.43
C VAL A 16 -5.25 4.98 2.79
N PHE A 17 -4.96 3.93 2.01
CA PHE A 17 -5.99 3.16 1.34
C PHE A 17 -6.81 2.31 2.33
N GLY A 18 -6.19 1.78 3.39
CA GLY A 18 -6.90 1.10 4.48
C GLY A 18 -7.84 2.03 5.23
N GLY A 19 -7.39 3.23 5.59
CA GLY A 19 -8.25 4.24 6.22
C GLY A 19 -9.39 4.69 5.31
N ALA A 20 -9.10 4.96 4.04
CA ALA A 20 -10.12 5.32 3.05
C ALA A 20 -11.13 4.19 2.86
N GLY A 21 -10.66 2.96 2.68
CA GLY A 21 -11.50 1.79 2.54
C GLY A 21 -12.39 1.58 3.77
N PHE A 22 -11.87 1.77 4.99
CA PHE A 22 -12.66 1.71 6.21
C PHE A 22 -13.83 2.70 6.20
N ALA A 23 -13.59 3.92 5.73
CA ALA A 23 -14.61 4.97 5.68
C ALA A 23 -15.77 4.64 4.72
N PHE A 24 -15.51 3.94 3.61
CA PHE A 24 -16.54 3.64 2.60
C PHE A 24 -17.24 2.28 2.78
N LEU A 25 -16.51 1.27 3.26
CA LEU A 25 -16.93 -0.15 3.26
C LEU A 25 -16.80 -0.81 4.64
N GLY A 26 -16.48 -0.03 5.68
CA GLY A 26 -16.29 -0.54 7.04
C GLY A 26 -15.07 -1.48 7.15
N PRO A 27 -15.09 -2.47 8.06
CA PRO A 27 -13.93 -3.34 8.32
C PRO A 27 -13.40 -4.07 7.08
N PHE A 28 -14.29 -4.48 6.16
CA PHE A 28 -13.90 -5.12 4.89
C PHE A 28 -13.14 -4.17 3.98
N GLY A 29 -13.57 -2.91 3.92
CA GLY A 29 -12.86 -1.87 3.19
C GLY A 29 -11.48 -1.58 3.76
N ALA A 30 -11.30 -1.66 5.08
CA ALA A 30 -9.99 -1.47 5.70
C ALA A 30 -8.97 -2.51 5.23
N GLY A 31 -9.37 -3.79 5.24
CA GLY A 31 -8.52 -4.89 4.80
C GLY A 31 -8.21 -4.81 3.30
N PHE A 32 -9.23 -4.57 2.47
CA PHE A 32 -9.06 -4.45 1.02
C PHE A 32 -8.20 -3.24 0.64
N GLY A 33 -8.49 -2.08 1.23
CA GLY A 33 -7.72 -0.86 1.02
C GLY A 33 -6.27 -1.01 1.43
N ALA A 34 -5.99 -1.62 2.59
CA ALA A 34 -4.62 -1.87 3.02
C ALA A 34 -3.86 -2.78 2.04
N ALA A 35 -4.50 -3.86 1.56
CA ALA A 35 -3.89 -4.76 0.58
C ALA A 35 -3.56 -4.05 -0.75
N VAL A 36 -4.48 -3.22 -1.25
CA VAL A 36 -4.26 -2.42 -2.47
C VAL A 36 -3.14 -1.40 -2.26
N GLY A 37 -3.11 -0.73 -1.11
CA GLY A 37 -2.04 0.22 -0.78
C GLY A 37 -0.68 -0.46 -0.72
N ILE A 38 -0.57 -1.62 -0.08
CA ILE A 38 0.66 -2.41 -0.05
C ILE A 38 1.10 -2.78 -1.47
N ALA A 39 0.18 -3.28 -2.29
CA ALA A 39 0.48 -3.69 -3.67
C ALA A 39 0.98 -2.51 -4.52
N LEU A 40 0.33 -1.35 -4.43
CA LEU A 40 0.73 -0.13 -5.13
C LEU A 40 2.09 0.39 -4.64
N GLY A 41 2.32 0.40 -3.32
CA GLY A 41 3.59 0.82 -2.75
C GLY A 41 4.77 -0.05 -3.20
N VAL A 42 4.54 -1.36 -3.36
CA VAL A 42 5.53 -2.28 -3.91
C VAL A 42 5.72 -2.10 -5.42
N LEU A 43 4.66 -1.90 -6.19
CA LEU A 43 4.74 -1.68 -7.63
C LEU A 43 5.48 -0.38 -7.96
N VAL A 44 5.11 0.73 -7.32
CA VAL A 44 5.77 2.03 -7.51
C VAL A 44 7.24 1.96 -7.08
N GLY A 45 7.53 1.32 -5.93
CA GLY A 45 8.90 1.13 -5.47
C GLY A 45 9.78 0.27 -6.39
N ARG A 46 9.20 -0.38 -7.41
CA ARG A 46 9.93 -1.10 -8.47
C ARG A 46 10.09 -0.29 -9.77
N GLU A 47 9.29 0.74 -10.00
CA GLU A 47 9.39 1.57 -11.20
C GLU A 47 10.51 2.61 -11.09
N ASP A 48 10.85 3.06 -9.87
CA ASP A 48 12.02 3.91 -9.61
C ASP A 48 13.37 3.18 -9.80
N GLU A 49 13.36 1.87 -10.11
CA GLU A 49 14.55 1.03 -10.28
C GLU A 49 15.00 0.86 -11.74
N TYR A 50 14.34 1.52 -12.72
CA TYR A 50 14.67 1.46 -14.16
C TYR A 50 15.15 2.79 -14.75
#